data_AF-A0A3M1BLR1-F1
#
_entry.id   AF-A0A3M1BLR1-F1
#
_cell.length_a   1.000
_cell.length_b   1.000
_cell.length_c   1.000
_cell.angle_alpha   90.00
_cell.angle_beta   90.00
_cell.angle_gamma   90.00
#
_symmetry.space_group_name_H-M   'P 1'
#
loop_
_entity.id
_entity.type
_entity.pdbx_description
1 polymer ?
#
loop_
_entity_poly.entity_id
_entity_poly.type
_entity_poly.pdbx_seq_one_letter_code
_entity_poly.pdbx_strand_id
1 'polypeptide(L)'
;MAKRLIVLSSEELFISFLIDGDTTYRISAEPRGGQRLLESIFKGRVKRLARGMDGVFVDIGMGKDAFLPLRGESYRVGDSLIVQMVREVEGEKGAKLTTNIKLVGKYLIYFPRGRDIKCSSKLQEEEKEGLCSLMESELKEEGVIIRSSALKADPESIRGELHKLREQWQWVQKKAKALKKPQIILEEYPSYIKLIRDYWQEIEEIVSDNTVVWNNIASFLEEFEPELLKKNLYLKDPTVYVHKYR
;
A
#
# COMPACT_ATOMS: atom_id res chain seq x y z
N MET A 1 11.76 -19.68 3.67
CA MET A 1 10.72 -20.73 3.65
C MET A 1 9.70 -20.35 2.58
N ALA A 2 9.12 -21.34 1.92
CA ALA A 2 8.27 -21.15 0.75
C ALA A 2 6.82 -20.87 1.17
N LYS A 3 6.38 -19.63 0.98
CA LYS A 3 5.02 -19.19 1.27
C LYS A 3 4.10 -19.38 0.07
N ARG A 4 2.85 -19.73 0.37
CA ARG A 4 1.77 -19.87 -0.62
C ARG A 4 0.68 -18.87 -0.27
N LEU A 5 0.27 -18.07 -1.25
CA LEU A 5 -0.86 -17.15 -1.12
C LEU A 5 -2.08 -17.79 -1.79
N ILE A 6 -3.14 -18.02 -1.04
CA ILE A 6 -4.40 -18.55 -1.56
C ILE A 6 -5.46 -17.48 -1.41
N VAL A 7 -6.13 -17.11 -2.50
CA VAL A 7 -7.21 -16.12 -2.52
C VAL A 7 -8.48 -16.80 -2.99
N LEU A 8 -9.39 -17.03 -2.06
CA LEU A 8 -10.68 -17.65 -2.32
C LEU A 8 -11.78 -16.61 -2.37
N SER A 9 -12.80 -16.85 -3.19
CA SER A 9 -13.96 -15.98 -3.32
C SER A 9 -15.21 -16.64 -2.73
N SER A 10 -15.88 -15.92 -1.83
CA SER A 10 -17.24 -16.24 -1.37
C SER A 10 -18.26 -15.31 -2.06
N GLU A 11 -19.54 -15.37 -1.75
CA GLU A 11 -20.52 -14.45 -2.36
C GLU A 11 -20.20 -12.97 -2.07
N GLU A 12 -19.71 -12.67 -0.86
CA GLU A 12 -19.51 -11.30 -0.40
C GLU A 12 -18.04 -10.90 -0.28
N LEU A 13 -17.12 -11.86 -0.10
CA LEU A 13 -15.74 -11.59 0.29
C LEU A 13 -14.71 -12.25 -0.65
N PHE A 14 -13.56 -11.60 -0.79
CA PHE A 14 -12.30 -12.24 -1.12
C PHE A 14 -11.55 -12.51 0.19
N ILE A 15 -11.13 -13.75 0.39
CA ILE A 15 -10.42 -14.19 1.59
C ILE A 15 -9.03 -14.66 1.15
N SER A 16 -8.00 -14.03 1.70
CA SER A 16 -6.60 -14.34 1.44
C SER A 16 -5.97 -15.06 2.61
N PHE A 17 -5.28 -16.15 2.33
CA PHE A 17 -4.48 -16.93 3.27
C PHE A 17 -3.02 -16.91 2.81
N LEU A 18 -2.12 -16.42 3.65
CA LEU A 18 -0.69 -16.58 3.45
C LEU A 18 -0.21 -17.72 4.35
N ILE A 19 0.22 -18.81 3.75
CA ILE A 19 0.57 -20.06 4.42
C ILE A 19 2.06 -20.34 4.25
N ASP A 20 2.73 -20.79 5.32
CA ASP A 20 4.10 -21.31 5.31
C ASP A 20 4.08 -22.76 5.83
N GLY A 21 4.37 -23.73 4.96
CA GLY A 21 4.13 -25.15 5.25
C GLY A 21 2.65 -25.41 5.55
N ASP A 22 2.37 -25.82 6.78
CA ASP A 22 1.01 -26.06 7.32
C ASP A 22 0.53 -24.93 8.25
N THR A 23 1.34 -23.90 8.47
CA THR A 23 1.01 -22.79 9.36
C THR A 23 0.42 -21.63 8.57
N THR A 24 -0.74 -21.15 9.00
CA THR A 24 -1.29 -19.89 8.46
C THR A 24 -0.57 -18.71 9.10
N TYR A 25 0.19 -17.98 8.29
CA TYR A 25 0.94 -16.80 8.73
C TYR A 25 0.06 -15.55 8.78
N ARG A 26 -0.87 -15.40 7.82
CA ARG A 26 -1.78 -14.25 7.75
C ARG A 26 -3.09 -14.61 7.08
N ILE A 27 -4.17 -14.00 7.59
CA ILE A 27 -5.51 -14.05 6.99
C ILE A 27 -5.97 -12.61 6.77
N SER A 28 -6.55 -12.33 5.60
CA SER A 28 -7.30 -11.10 5.35
C SER A 28 -8.58 -11.41 4.61
N ALA A 29 -9.64 -10.66 4.89
CA ALA A 29 -10.87 -10.70 4.14
C ALA A 29 -11.21 -9.28 3.67
N GLU A 30 -11.72 -9.15 2.45
CA GLU A 30 -12.19 -7.89 1.89
C GLU A 30 -13.43 -8.08 1.03
N PRO A 31 -14.35 -7.10 0.94
CA PRO A 31 -15.57 -7.25 0.16
C PRO A 31 -15.33 -7.33 -1.36
N ARG A 32 -16.07 -8.17 -2.09
CA ARG A 32 -15.89 -8.40 -3.54
C ARG A 32 -16.17 -7.20 -4.44
N GLY A 33 -16.92 -6.22 -3.94
CA GLY A 33 -17.18 -4.94 -4.61
C GLY A 33 -16.80 -3.73 -3.76
N GLY A 34 -16.16 -3.94 -2.62
CA GLY A 34 -15.74 -2.87 -1.73
C GLY A 34 -14.39 -2.35 -2.16
N GLN A 35 -14.31 -1.05 -2.48
CA GLN A 35 -13.02 -0.38 -2.56
C GLN A 35 -12.42 -0.39 -1.15
N ARG A 36 -11.29 -1.06 -0.98
CA ARG A 36 -10.48 -0.88 0.22
C ARG A 36 -9.79 0.46 0.10
N LEU A 37 -10.21 1.41 0.90
CA LEU A 37 -9.76 2.80 0.81
C LEU A 37 -8.61 3.09 1.77
N LEU A 38 -8.31 2.13 2.64
CA LEU A 38 -7.09 2.15 3.46
C LEU A 38 -5.85 2.38 2.59
N GLU A 39 -4.98 3.30 3.02
CA GLU A 39 -3.76 3.72 2.32
C GLU A 39 -3.97 4.42 0.95
N SER A 40 -5.20 4.57 0.48
CA SER A 40 -5.51 5.40 -0.69
C SER A 40 -5.24 6.88 -0.43
N ILE A 41 -4.91 7.61 -1.50
CA ILE A 41 -4.60 9.05 -1.47
C ILE A 41 -5.76 9.83 -2.04
N PHE A 42 -6.16 10.89 -1.34
CA PHE A 42 -7.30 11.73 -1.64
C PHE A 42 -6.91 13.19 -1.77
N LYS A 43 -7.68 13.92 -2.59
CA LYS A 43 -7.82 15.35 -2.46
C LYS A 43 -8.82 15.63 -1.35
N GLY A 44 -8.38 16.30 -0.29
CA GLY A 44 -9.21 16.72 0.82
C GLY A 44 -9.48 18.23 0.82
N ARG A 45 -10.56 18.64 1.48
CA ARG A 45 -10.83 20.04 1.84
C ARG A 45 -11.17 20.15 3.32
N VAL A 46 -10.48 21.03 4.05
CA VAL A 46 -10.77 21.28 5.47
C VAL A 46 -12.15 21.90 5.62
N LYS A 47 -13.04 21.25 6.36
CA LYS A 47 -14.43 21.68 6.60
C LYS A 47 -14.57 22.47 7.89
N ARG A 48 -13.92 22.00 8.95
CA ARG A 48 -13.94 22.62 10.29
C ARG A 48 -12.76 22.17 11.12
N LEU A 49 -12.42 22.98 12.12
CA LEU A 49 -11.49 22.60 13.19
C LEU A 49 -12.17 21.62 14.13
N ALA A 50 -11.43 20.66 14.68
CA ALA A 50 -11.95 19.78 15.71
C ALA A 50 -11.98 20.52 17.06
N ARG A 51 -13.15 20.59 17.68
CA ARG A 51 -13.29 21.19 19.02
C ARG A 51 -12.81 20.18 20.06
N GLY A 52 -11.87 20.56 20.91
CA GLY A 52 -11.36 19.69 21.98
C GLY A 52 -10.44 18.55 21.51
N MET A 53 -10.01 18.54 20.25
CA MET A 53 -9.01 17.61 19.73
C MET A 53 -8.00 18.37 18.87
N ASP A 54 -6.75 17.93 18.87
CA ASP A 54 -5.69 18.52 18.06
C ASP A 54 -5.78 18.03 16.60
N GLY A 55 -6.71 18.60 15.83
CA GLY A 55 -7.06 18.10 14.50
C GLY A 55 -8.05 18.96 13.73
N VAL A 56 -8.29 18.57 12.49
CA VAL A 56 -9.32 19.13 11.60
C VAL A 56 -10.15 18.04 10.96
N PHE A 57 -11.39 18.36 10.62
CA PHE A 57 -12.26 17.50 9.82
C PHE A 57 -12.14 17.89 8.35
N VAL A 58 -11.87 16.89 7.51
CA VAL A 58 -11.56 17.01 6.09
C VAL A 58 -12.60 16.25 5.29
N ASP A 59 -13.24 16.94 4.35
CA ASP A 59 -14.06 16.31 3.32
C ASP A 59 -13.15 15.70 2.27
N ILE A 60 -13.27 14.39 2.04
CA ILE A 60 -12.52 13.62 1.04
C ILE A 60 -13.43 13.08 -0.09
N GLY A 61 -14.69 13.52 -0.15
CA GLY A 61 -15.66 13.08 -1.17
C GLY A 61 -16.37 11.76 -0.86
N MET A 62 -16.35 11.31 0.40
CA MET A 62 -16.89 10.01 0.84
C MET A 62 -18.18 10.12 1.68
N GLY A 63 -18.85 11.27 1.69
CA GLY A 63 -20.09 11.50 2.43
C GLY A 63 -19.93 11.72 3.94
N LYS A 64 -18.90 11.15 4.58
CA LYS A 64 -18.51 11.44 5.98
C LYS A 64 -17.17 12.18 6.02
N ASP A 65 -17.06 13.18 6.90
CA ASP A 65 -15.80 13.88 7.11
C ASP A 65 -14.78 12.98 7.82
N ALA A 66 -13.54 13.04 7.36
CA ALA A 66 -12.42 12.30 7.91
C ALA A 66 -11.60 13.18 8.86
N PHE A 67 -10.99 12.58 9.88
CA PHE A 67 -10.20 13.29 10.88
C PHE A 67 -8.71 13.33 10.49
N LEU A 68 -8.14 14.53 10.43
CA LEU A 68 -6.71 14.77 10.23
C LEU A 68 -6.11 15.39 11.51
N PRO A 69 -5.22 14.69 12.23
CA PRO A 69 -4.50 15.27 13.37
C PRO A 69 -3.58 16.42 12.95
N LEU A 70 -3.52 17.48 13.73
CA LEU A 70 -2.55 18.56 13.56
C LEU A 70 -1.21 18.06 14.11
N ARG A 71 -0.22 17.81 13.25
CA ARG A 71 1.13 17.37 13.68
C ARG A 71 2.09 18.54 13.73
N GLY A 72 1.71 19.59 14.46
CA GLY A 72 2.42 20.88 14.45
C GLY A 72 2.15 21.74 13.21
N GLU A 73 1.28 21.28 12.31
CA GLU A 73 0.77 22.08 11.19
C GLU A 73 -0.50 22.83 11.60
N SER A 74 -0.81 23.94 10.92
CA SER A 74 -2.05 24.71 11.12
C SER A 74 -2.78 24.81 9.79
N TYR A 75 -4.10 24.58 9.82
CA TYR A 75 -4.96 24.66 8.64
C TYR A 75 -6.15 25.58 8.88
N ARG A 76 -6.63 26.18 7.79
CA ARG A 76 -7.83 27.02 7.75
C ARG A 76 -8.96 26.26 7.09
N VAL A 77 -10.19 26.63 7.44
CA VAL A 77 -11.38 26.13 6.75
C VAL A 77 -11.30 26.53 5.28
N GLY A 78 -11.49 25.54 4.39
CA GLY A 78 -11.38 25.70 2.95
C GLY A 78 -10.03 25.27 2.36
N ASP A 79 -9.00 25.03 3.17
CA ASP A 79 -7.69 24.58 2.70
C ASP A 79 -7.81 23.26 1.92
N SER A 80 -7.14 23.21 0.76
CA SER A 80 -7.06 22.04 -0.09
C SER A 80 -5.79 21.26 0.21
N LEU A 81 -5.93 19.97 0.52
CA LEU A 81 -4.83 19.11 0.98
C LEU A 81 -4.76 17.83 0.15
N ILE A 82 -3.56 17.25 0.05
CA ILE A 82 -3.37 15.85 -0.34
C ILE A 82 -3.22 15.05 0.95
N VAL A 83 -4.06 14.05 1.15
CA VAL A 83 -4.13 13.26 2.38
C VAL A 83 -4.17 11.78 2.05
N GLN A 84 -3.63 10.95 2.93
CA GLN A 84 -3.68 9.49 2.81
C GLN A 84 -4.49 8.89 3.96
N MET A 85 -5.30 7.88 3.66
CA MET A 85 -6.10 7.18 4.66
C MET A 85 -5.23 6.23 5.49
N VAL A 86 -5.25 6.39 6.81
CA VAL A 86 -4.50 5.56 7.77
C VAL A 86 -5.42 4.57 8.47
N ARG A 87 -6.69 4.91 8.64
CA ARG A 87 -7.74 4.02 9.16
C ARG A 87 -9.04 4.28 8.43
N GLU A 88 -9.75 3.21 8.10
CA GLU A 88 -11.08 3.26 7.49
C GLU A 88 -12.13 3.73 8.50
N VAL A 89 -13.34 3.98 7.99
CA VAL A 89 -14.51 4.35 8.80
C VAL A 89 -14.91 3.14 9.64
N GLU A 90 -14.87 3.27 10.96
CA GLU A 90 -15.31 2.23 11.88
C GLU A 90 -16.49 2.77 12.71
N GLY A 91 -17.68 2.22 12.46
CA GLY A 91 -18.93 2.67 13.09
C GLY A 91 -19.28 4.13 12.78
N GLU A 92 -19.45 4.94 13.84
CA GLU A 92 -19.80 6.37 13.71
C GLU A 92 -18.57 7.27 13.45
N LYS A 93 -17.35 6.77 13.68
CA LYS A 93 -16.13 7.58 13.53
C LYS A 93 -15.70 7.60 12.07
N GLY A 94 -15.51 8.81 11.54
CA GLY A 94 -14.94 9.01 10.20
C GLY A 94 -13.51 8.47 10.09
N ALA A 95 -13.05 8.28 8.84
CA ALA A 95 -11.71 7.78 8.55
C ALA A 95 -10.62 8.66 9.18
N LYS A 96 -9.46 8.08 9.48
CA LYS A 96 -8.28 8.82 9.97
C LYS A 96 -7.31 9.08 8.84
N LEU A 97 -6.81 10.30 8.75
CA LEU A 97 -5.92 10.77 7.69
C LEU A 97 -4.51 11.14 8.17
N THR A 98 -3.61 11.28 7.22
CA THR A 98 -2.26 11.86 7.38
C THR A 98 -1.89 12.70 6.16
N THR A 99 -1.10 13.75 6.35
CA THR A 99 -0.41 14.48 5.26
C THR A 99 1.00 13.94 4.99
N ASN A 100 1.52 13.07 5.86
CA ASN A 100 2.74 12.32 5.58
C ASN A 100 2.42 11.17 4.63
N ILE A 101 2.47 11.46 3.33
CA ILE A 101 2.17 10.52 2.25
C ILE A 101 3.29 9.48 2.14
N LYS A 102 2.91 8.20 2.00
CA LYS A 102 3.82 7.11 1.66
C LYS A 102 3.41 6.45 0.35
N LEU A 103 4.38 6.17 -0.51
CA LEU A 103 4.21 5.34 -1.70
C LEU A 103 5.05 4.07 -1.52
N VAL A 104 4.44 2.92 -1.71
CA VAL A 104 5.05 1.63 -1.35
C VAL A 104 5.47 0.89 -2.62
N GLY A 105 6.78 0.80 -2.81
CA GLY A 105 7.40 -0.06 -3.80
C GLY A 105 7.81 -1.42 -3.23
N LYS A 106 8.47 -2.18 -4.09
CA LYS A 106 9.07 -3.49 -3.87
C LYS A 106 10.30 -3.41 -2.97
N TYR A 107 11.19 -2.46 -3.20
CA TYR A 107 12.44 -2.25 -2.45
C TYR A 107 12.35 -1.05 -1.49
N LEU A 108 11.58 -0.03 -1.84
CA LEU A 108 11.52 1.24 -1.11
C LEU A 108 10.09 1.56 -0.64
N ILE A 109 9.98 2.19 0.53
CA ILE A 109 8.80 2.98 0.91
C ILE A 109 9.23 4.43 0.81
N TYR A 110 8.67 5.15 -0.15
CA TYR A 110 9.04 6.53 -0.46
C TYR A 110 8.13 7.53 0.25
N PHE A 111 8.74 8.56 0.84
CA PHE A 111 8.10 9.69 1.49
C PHE A 111 8.47 10.94 0.71
N PRO A 112 7.52 11.60 0.02
CA PRO A 112 7.81 12.79 -0.78
C PRO A 112 8.20 14.02 0.05
N ARG A 113 8.08 13.93 1.38
CA ARG A 113 8.46 14.98 2.34
C ARG A 113 9.19 14.32 3.51
N GLY A 114 10.27 14.94 3.95
CA GLY A 114 11.10 14.46 5.06
C GLY A 114 12.52 14.15 4.58
N ARG A 115 13.46 13.88 5.48
CA ARG A 115 14.84 13.53 5.12
C ARG A 115 15.29 12.22 5.76
N ASP A 116 14.34 11.47 6.31
CA ASP A 116 14.61 10.22 7.00
C ASP A 116 14.97 9.13 6.00
N ILE A 117 16.19 8.61 6.09
CA ILE A 117 16.60 7.36 5.47
C ILE A 117 16.65 6.31 6.57
N LYS A 118 15.82 5.28 6.42
CA LYS A 118 15.75 4.18 7.39
C LYS A 118 15.91 2.87 6.65
N CYS A 119 16.63 1.94 7.23
CA CYS A 119 16.78 0.60 6.70
C CYS A 119 15.92 -0.39 7.55
N SER A 120 15.37 -1.44 6.95
CA SER A 120 14.56 -2.46 7.63
C SER A 120 15.29 -3.06 8.85
N SER A 121 14.57 -3.35 9.94
CA SER A 121 15.13 -3.99 11.13
C SER A 121 15.61 -5.43 10.89
N LYS A 122 15.25 -6.03 9.76
CA LYS A 122 15.69 -7.37 9.34
C LYS A 122 17.08 -7.40 8.69
N LEU A 123 17.68 -6.24 8.37
CA LEU A 123 19.00 -6.13 7.74
C LEU A 123 20.11 -6.08 8.80
N GLN A 124 21.29 -6.61 8.48
CA GLN A 124 22.51 -6.48 9.29
C GLN A 124 23.14 -5.09 9.12
N GLU A 125 23.97 -4.64 10.06
CA GLU A 125 24.51 -3.27 10.04
C GLU A 125 25.38 -2.99 8.80
N GLU A 126 26.20 -3.95 8.39
CA GLU A 126 27.04 -3.82 7.20
C GLU A 126 26.21 -3.65 5.92
N GLU A 127 25.08 -4.35 5.83
CA GLU A 127 24.14 -4.27 4.71
C GLU A 127 23.39 -2.92 4.68
N LYS A 128 23.07 -2.39 5.86
CA LYS A 128 22.40 -1.09 5.99
C LYS A 128 23.30 0.02 5.49
N GLU A 129 24.58 0.01 5.85
CA GLU A 129 25.52 1.09 5.51
C GLU A 129 25.60 1.31 3.99
N GLY A 130 25.76 0.24 3.21
CA GLY A 130 25.82 0.32 1.74
C GLY A 130 24.53 0.83 1.10
N LEU A 131 23.37 0.31 1.52
CA LEU A 131 22.07 0.69 0.95
C LEU A 131 21.64 2.10 1.38
N CYS A 132 21.86 2.45 2.64
CA CYS A 132 21.54 3.76 3.18
C CYS A 132 22.47 4.82 2.51
N SER A 133 23.77 4.55 2.31
CA SER A 133 24.70 5.43 1.56
C SER A 133 24.29 5.64 0.09
N LEU A 134 23.86 4.57 -0.58
CA LEU A 134 23.30 4.66 -1.94
C LEU A 134 22.14 5.67 -1.99
N MET A 135 21.20 5.60 -1.05
CA MET A 135 20.04 6.50 -1.01
C MET A 135 20.39 7.92 -0.55
N GLU A 136 21.38 8.12 0.31
CA GLU A 136 21.86 9.45 0.72
C GLU A 136 22.33 10.29 -0.47
N SER A 137 23.00 9.66 -1.45
CA SER A 137 23.43 10.36 -2.67
C SER A 137 22.29 10.76 -3.60
N GLU A 138 21.14 10.10 -3.52
CA GLU A 138 20.01 10.25 -4.44
C GLU A 138 18.93 11.20 -3.91
N LEU A 139 18.78 11.30 -2.58
CA LEU A 139 17.69 12.02 -1.92
C LEU A 139 18.07 13.45 -1.55
N LYS A 140 17.08 14.35 -1.54
CA LYS A 140 17.24 15.74 -1.13
C LYS A 140 16.32 16.09 0.03
N GLU A 141 15.04 16.28 -0.29
CA GLU A 141 13.98 16.65 0.68
C GLU A 141 12.91 15.56 0.79
N GLU A 142 13.33 14.35 0.48
CA GLU A 142 12.53 13.14 0.46
C GLU A 142 13.12 12.12 1.44
N GLY A 143 12.26 11.27 1.98
CA GLY A 143 12.66 10.17 2.85
C GLY A 143 12.38 8.83 2.20
N VAL A 144 13.10 7.80 2.63
CA VAL A 144 12.83 6.41 2.24
C VAL A 144 12.97 5.47 3.42
N ILE A 145 12.18 4.40 3.40
CA ILE A 145 12.50 3.18 4.15
C ILE A 145 12.93 2.12 3.15
N ILE A 146 14.17 1.63 3.29
CA ILE A 146 14.74 0.55 2.49
C ILE A 146 14.25 -0.78 3.08
N ARG A 147 13.51 -1.55 2.28
CA ARG A 147 12.95 -2.85 2.65
C ARG A 147 14.04 -3.92 2.63
N SER A 148 13.86 -5.00 3.40
CA SER A 148 14.81 -6.14 3.43
C SER A 148 15.07 -6.74 2.05
N SER A 149 14.12 -6.52 1.16
CA SER A 149 14.08 -7.09 -0.15
C SER A 149 14.92 -6.33 -1.19
N ALA A 150 15.38 -5.12 -0.84
CA ALA A 150 16.42 -4.38 -1.56
C ALA A 150 17.78 -5.09 -1.55
N LEU A 151 18.05 -5.96 -0.57
CA LEU A 151 19.34 -6.65 -0.42
C LEU A 151 19.72 -7.51 -1.64
N LYS A 152 18.73 -8.10 -2.32
CA LYS A 152 18.95 -8.95 -3.50
C LYS A 152 18.85 -8.18 -4.82
N ALA A 153 18.59 -6.87 -4.76
CA ALA A 153 18.39 -6.04 -5.93
C ALA A 153 19.73 -5.45 -6.36
N ASP A 154 19.91 -5.29 -7.68
CA ASP A 154 20.98 -4.45 -8.17
C ASP A 154 20.70 -2.97 -7.83
N PRO A 155 21.74 -2.14 -7.60
CA PRO A 155 21.57 -0.73 -7.27
C PRO A 155 20.77 0.07 -8.32
N GLU A 156 20.86 -0.29 -9.60
CA GLU A 156 20.12 0.38 -10.67
C GLU A 156 18.61 0.11 -10.57
N SER A 157 18.19 -1.11 -10.21
CA SER A 157 16.79 -1.44 -9.93
C SER A 157 16.22 -0.61 -8.77
N ILE A 158 17.00 -0.40 -7.70
CA ILE A 158 16.58 0.43 -6.57
C ILE A 158 16.42 1.90 -7.01
N ARG A 159 17.37 2.44 -7.78
CA ARG A 159 17.27 3.80 -8.35
C ARG A 159 16.09 3.94 -9.31
N GLY A 160 15.88 2.94 -10.16
CA GLY A 160 14.76 2.88 -11.09
C GLY A 160 13.42 2.90 -10.37
N GLU A 161 13.29 2.17 -9.26
CA GLU A 161 12.10 2.23 -8.43
C GLU A 161 11.91 3.61 -7.77
N LEU A 162 12.98 4.22 -7.24
CA LEU A 162 12.92 5.57 -6.67
C LEU A 162 12.41 6.58 -7.73
N HIS A 163 12.88 6.48 -8.97
CA HIS A 163 12.40 7.32 -10.06
C HIS A 163 10.91 7.11 -10.33
N LYS A 164 10.44 5.86 -10.44
CA LYS A 164 9.01 5.54 -10.63
C LYS A 164 8.14 6.09 -9.50
N LEU A 165 8.59 5.97 -8.24
CA LEU A 165 7.86 6.49 -7.08
C LEU A 165 7.78 8.03 -7.10
N ARG A 166 8.84 8.72 -7.53
CA ARG A 166 8.84 10.17 -7.76
C ARG A 166 7.87 10.57 -8.88
N GLU A 167 7.86 9.86 -10.00
CA GLU A 167 6.92 10.10 -11.10
C GLU A 167 5.47 9.91 -10.66
N GLN A 168 5.19 8.85 -9.91
CA GLN A 168 3.87 8.59 -9.33
C GLN A 168 3.45 9.74 -8.40
N TRP A 169 4.37 10.26 -7.57
CA TRP A 169 4.08 11.42 -6.73
C TRP A 169 3.80 12.68 -7.55
N GLN A 170 4.60 12.97 -8.58
CA GLN A 170 4.35 14.09 -9.47
C GLN A 170 2.99 13.99 -10.15
N TRP A 171 2.59 12.78 -10.57
CA TRP A 171 1.26 12.52 -11.12
C TRP A 171 0.16 12.79 -10.08
N VAL A 172 0.32 12.31 -8.84
CA VAL A 172 -0.62 12.59 -7.73
C VAL A 172 -0.78 14.09 -7.52
N GLN A 173 0.33 14.85 -7.51
CA GLN A 173 0.30 16.30 -7.34
C GLN A 173 -0.41 17.01 -8.50
N LYS A 174 -0.11 16.63 -9.76
CA LYS A 174 -0.76 17.19 -10.96
C LYS A 174 -2.27 16.92 -10.93
N LYS A 175 -2.67 15.67 -10.65
CA LYS A 175 -4.06 15.26 -10.54
C LYS A 175 -4.78 16.02 -9.41
N ALA A 176 -4.16 16.13 -8.24
CA ALA A 176 -4.70 16.90 -7.12
C ALA A 176 -4.97 18.37 -7.47
N LYS A 177 -4.09 19.02 -8.25
CA LYS A 177 -4.29 20.41 -8.71
C LYS A 177 -5.46 20.52 -9.70
N ALA A 178 -5.62 19.56 -10.60
CA ALA A 178 -6.67 19.56 -11.62
C ALA A 178 -8.08 19.31 -11.06
N LEU A 179 -8.21 18.51 -9.99
CA LEU A 179 -9.50 18.17 -9.41
C LEU A 179 -10.13 19.39 -8.69
N LYS A 180 -11.39 19.71 -8.96
CA LYS A 180 -12.08 20.84 -8.29
C LYS A 180 -12.68 20.46 -6.93
N LYS A 181 -13.19 19.24 -6.83
CA LYS A 181 -13.89 18.71 -5.65
C LYS A 181 -13.05 17.64 -4.94
N PRO A 182 -13.21 17.47 -3.61
CA PRO A 182 -12.62 16.36 -2.88
C PRO A 182 -13.02 15.01 -3.49
N GLN A 183 -12.05 14.12 -3.66
CA GLN A 183 -12.23 12.77 -4.21
C GLN A 183 -10.92 11.98 -4.11
N ILE A 184 -10.99 10.68 -4.38
CA ILE A 184 -9.83 9.80 -4.51
C ILE A 184 -8.93 10.21 -5.69
N ILE A 185 -7.62 10.22 -5.46
CA ILE A 185 -6.59 10.51 -6.47
C ILE A 185 -5.95 9.20 -6.93
N LEU A 186 -5.48 8.42 -5.96
CA LEU A 186 -4.82 7.14 -6.13
C LEU A 186 -5.47 6.13 -5.19
N GLU A 187 -6.04 5.08 -5.77
CA GLU A 187 -6.57 3.94 -5.03
C GLU A 187 -5.42 2.97 -4.74
N GLU A 188 -5.38 2.46 -3.52
CA GLU A 188 -4.43 1.40 -3.13
C GLU A 188 -4.92 0.04 -3.63
N TYR A 189 -3.98 -0.87 -3.86
CA TYR A 189 -4.30 -2.20 -4.31
C TYR A 189 -5.14 -3.01 -3.30
N PRO A 190 -5.96 -3.96 -3.79
CA PRO A 190 -6.62 -4.96 -2.95
C PRO A 190 -5.65 -5.68 -2.00
N SER A 191 -6.20 -6.19 -0.90
CA SER A 191 -5.42 -6.81 0.17
C SER A 191 -4.56 -7.97 -0.29
N TYR A 192 -5.04 -8.78 -1.24
CA TYR A 192 -4.27 -9.89 -1.79
C TYR A 192 -3.03 -9.42 -2.56
N ILE A 193 -3.10 -8.32 -3.32
CA ILE A 193 -1.92 -7.73 -3.98
C ILE A 193 -0.97 -7.13 -2.95
N LYS A 194 -1.49 -6.51 -1.89
CA LYS A 194 -0.66 -6.03 -0.79
C LYS A 194 0.13 -7.16 -0.12
N LEU A 195 -0.47 -8.34 0.07
CA LEU A 195 0.27 -9.52 0.55
C LEU A 195 1.38 -9.92 -0.41
N ILE A 196 1.15 -9.88 -1.72
CA ILE A 196 2.21 -10.14 -2.72
C ILE A 196 3.35 -9.12 -2.54
N ARG A 197 3.04 -7.82 -2.49
CA ARG A 197 4.03 -6.74 -2.29
C ARG A 197 4.83 -6.88 -0.99
N ASP A 198 4.22 -7.43 0.06
CA ASP A 198 4.87 -7.61 1.36
C ASP A 198 5.74 -8.87 1.45
N TYR A 199 5.48 -9.90 0.63
CA TYR A 199 6.12 -11.22 0.73
C TYR A 199 6.68 -11.76 -0.60
N TRP A 200 6.83 -10.92 -1.63
CA TRP A 200 7.33 -11.28 -2.96
C TRP A 200 8.54 -12.24 -2.99
N GLN A 201 9.52 -12.09 -2.09
CA GLN A 201 10.69 -12.96 -2.01
C GLN A 201 10.43 -14.34 -1.38
N GLU A 202 9.35 -14.48 -0.64
CA GLU A 202 8.98 -15.68 0.09
C GLU A 202 7.87 -16.44 -0.66
N ILE A 203 7.19 -15.83 -1.63
CA ILE A 203 6.07 -16.43 -2.37
C ILE A 203 6.57 -17.39 -3.45
N GLU A 204 6.16 -18.65 -3.33
CA GLU A 204 6.40 -19.71 -4.31
C GLU A 204 5.16 -20.08 -5.12
N GLU A 205 3.96 -19.79 -4.61
CA GLU A 205 2.70 -20.09 -5.27
C GLU A 205 1.66 -19.02 -4.92
N ILE A 206 0.90 -18.58 -5.92
CA ILE A 206 -0.27 -17.72 -5.76
C ILE A 206 -1.44 -18.44 -6.41
N VAL A 207 -2.49 -18.71 -5.66
CA VAL A 207 -3.64 -19.49 -6.11
C VAL A 207 -4.89 -18.64 -5.97
N SER A 208 -5.72 -18.57 -7.01
CA SER A 208 -7.02 -17.93 -6.93
C SER A 208 -8.11 -18.73 -7.63
N ASP A 209 -9.32 -18.74 -7.05
CA ASP A 209 -10.50 -19.42 -7.62
C ASP A 209 -11.36 -18.49 -8.49
N ASN A 210 -11.01 -17.21 -8.53
CA ASN A 210 -11.78 -16.17 -9.17
C ASN A 210 -11.02 -15.53 -10.33
N THR A 211 -11.62 -15.46 -11.51
CA THR A 211 -10.99 -14.91 -12.72
C THR A 211 -10.66 -13.43 -12.59
N VAL A 212 -11.48 -12.63 -11.89
CA VAL A 212 -11.20 -11.20 -11.65
C VAL A 212 -9.97 -11.03 -10.78
N VAL A 213 -9.88 -11.80 -9.68
CA VAL A 213 -8.71 -11.79 -8.79
C VAL A 213 -7.47 -12.24 -9.55
N TRP A 214 -7.55 -13.35 -10.29
CA TRP A 214 -6.44 -13.88 -11.06
C TRP A 214 -5.90 -12.85 -12.06
N ASN A 215 -6.80 -12.20 -12.82
CA ASN A 215 -6.43 -11.16 -13.78
C ASN A 215 -5.81 -9.94 -13.09
N ASN A 216 -6.38 -9.48 -11.97
CA ASN A 216 -5.81 -8.37 -11.19
C ASN A 216 -4.39 -8.68 -10.71
N ILE A 217 -4.16 -9.90 -10.23
CA ILE A 217 -2.83 -10.37 -9.83
C ILE A 217 -1.90 -10.45 -11.04
N ALA A 218 -2.36 -11.03 -12.16
CA ALA A 218 -1.57 -11.15 -13.38
C ALA A 218 -1.11 -9.78 -13.89
N SER A 219 -2.02 -8.82 -14.05
CA SER A 219 -1.68 -7.46 -14.50
C SER A 219 -0.70 -6.76 -13.56
N PHE A 220 -0.88 -6.93 -12.23
CA PHE A 220 0.06 -6.40 -11.25
C PHE A 220 1.45 -7.05 -11.38
N LEU A 221 1.53 -8.37 -11.52
CA LEU A 221 2.80 -9.07 -11.66
C LEU A 221 3.49 -8.76 -13.01
N GLU A 222 2.74 -8.61 -14.11
CA GLU A 222 3.29 -8.19 -15.40
C GLU A 222 3.99 -6.83 -15.33
N GLU A 223 3.45 -5.90 -14.52
CA GLU A 223 4.04 -4.57 -14.36
C GLU A 223 5.24 -4.56 -13.40
N PHE A 224 5.16 -5.31 -12.29
CA PHE A 224 6.09 -5.16 -11.16
C PHE A 224 7.02 -6.35 -10.90
N GLU A 225 6.61 -7.58 -11.20
CA GLU A 225 7.43 -8.78 -11.01
C GLU A 225 7.03 -9.94 -11.95
N PRO A 226 7.42 -9.88 -13.25
CA PRO A 226 6.98 -10.86 -14.24
C PRO A 226 7.42 -12.30 -13.94
N GLU A 227 8.51 -12.48 -13.18
CA GLU A 227 8.99 -13.81 -12.79
C GLU A 227 7.97 -14.59 -11.92
N LEU A 228 7.16 -13.87 -11.13
CA LEU A 228 6.12 -14.48 -10.29
C LEU A 228 4.87 -14.87 -11.09
N LEU A 229 4.72 -14.46 -12.36
CA LEU A 229 3.54 -14.82 -13.17
C LEU A 229 3.39 -16.33 -13.33
N LYS A 230 4.52 -17.03 -13.48
CA LYS A 230 4.52 -18.51 -13.59
C LYS A 230 3.99 -19.20 -12.33
N LYS A 231 3.98 -18.48 -11.21
CA LYS A 231 3.47 -18.94 -9.91
C LYS A 231 2.01 -18.54 -9.67
N ASN A 232 1.38 -17.77 -10.57
CA ASN A 232 -0.02 -17.35 -10.47
C ASN A 232 -0.96 -18.40 -11.11
N LEU A 233 -1.52 -19.26 -10.28
CA LEU A 233 -2.34 -20.40 -10.69
C LEU A 233 -3.83 -20.11 -10.52
N TYR A 234 -4.62 -20.51 -11.52
CA TYR A 234 -6.08 -20.48 -11.44
C TYR A 234 -6.61 -21.84 -10.95
N LEU A 235 -7.40 -21.82 -9.90
CA LEU A 235 -8.00 -22.99 -9.29
C LEU A 235 -9.45 -23.15 -9.75
N LYS A 236 -9.73 -24.23 -10.48
CA LYS A 236 -11.10 -24.52 -10.95
C LYS A 236 -12.01 -25.06 -9.86
N ASP A 237 -11.46 -25.77 -8.87
CA ASP A 237 -12.21 -26.37 -7.76
C ASP A 237 -11.56 -26.02 -6.40
N PRO A 238 -12.15 -25.10 -5.62
CA PRO A 238 -11.62 -24.67 -4.34
C PRO A 238 -11.67 -25.75 -3.25
N THR A 239 -12.49 -26.80 -3.40
CA THR A 239 -12.65 -27.86 -2.38
C THR A 239 -11.35 -28.61 -2.10
N VAL A 240 -10.44 -28.68 -3.08
CA VAL A 240 -9.11 -29.31 -2.98
C VAL A 240 -8.27 -28.70 -1.85
N TYR A 241 -8.45 -27.41 -1.55
CA TYR A 241 -7.71 -26.73 -0.48
C TYR A 241 -8.46 -26.79 0.86
N VAL A 242 -9.78 -26.75 0.86
CA VAL A 242 -10.59 -26.81 2.11
C VAL A 242 -10.41 -28.16 2.83
N HIS A 243 -10.25 -29.26 2.10
CA HIS A 243 -10.03 -30.58 2.70
C HIS A 243 -8.59 -30.82 3.19
N LYS A 244 -7.62 -30.05 2.69
CA LYS A 244 -6.19 -30.24 2.98
C LYS A 244 -5.74 -29.59 4.30
N TYR A 245 -6.49 -28.63 4.81
CA TYR A 245 -6.16 -27.85 6.02
C TYR A 245 -7.19 -28.03 7.16
N ARG A 246 -7.85 -29.19 7.21
CA ARG A 246 -8.75 -29.59 8.30
C ARG A 246 -8.00 -30.26 9.44
#